data_AF-A0ABD0LF29-F1
#
_entry.id   AF-A0ABD0LF29-F1
#
_cell.length_a   1.000
_cell.length_b   1.000
_cell.length_c   1.000
_cell.angle_alpha   90.00
_cell.angle_beta   90.00
_cell.angle_gamma   90.00
#
_symmetry.space_group_name_H-M   'P 1'
#
loop_
_entity.id
_entity.type
_entity.pdbx_description
1 polymer ?
#
loop_
_entity_poly.entity_id
_entity_poly.type
_entity_poly.pdbx_seq_one_letter_code
_entity_poly.pdbx_strand_id
1 'polypeptide(L)'
;MKTSLVNSSLSDVDELATQYNTTLKSLLDKHAPETEKRVTHRPDTSWFSEDVHEEKRKKHHAERVWRHTRLEVHRQLYRSARNRYNKAVKSAKSDFIVNSLSTSDPRRLYSIVNNLLVMVNIINISLATGIVPTSFKRAVVQPLIKKAGLDPSACKNFRPVSNLPFISKLLERIVAEQLVQHLS
;
A
#
# COMPACT_ATOMS: atom_id res chain seq x y z
N MET A 1 1.10 -51.02 1.58
CA MET A 1 -0.12 -50.20 1.36
C MET A 1 -0.65 -50.54 -0.02
N LYS A 2 -1.81 -51.19 -0.12
CA LYS A 2 -2.46 -51.46 -1.42
C LYS A 2 -2.83 -50.11 -2.04
N THR A 3 -2.21 -49.77 -3.17
CA THR A 3 -2.60 -48.59 -3.95
C THR A 3 -4.02 -48.78 -4.45
N SER A 4 -4.94 -47.90 -4.03
CA SER A 4 -6.38 -47.92 -4.35
C SER A 4 -6.71 -47.73 -5.85
N LEU A 5 -5.71 -47.74 -6.73
CA LEU A 5 -5.83 -47.30 -8.11
C LEU A 5 -6.38 -48.36 -9.07
N VAL A 6 -6.46 -49.64 -8.68
CA VAL A 6 -7.03 -50.68 -9.55
C VAL A 6 -7.79 -51.70 -8.70
N ASN A 7 -9.11 -51.77 -8.87
CA ASN A 7 -9.86 -52.97 -8.52
C ASN A 7 -9.75 -53.91 -9.71
N SER A 8 -9.14 -55.09 -9.52
CA SER A 8 -8.84 -56.07 -10.57
C SER A 8 -10.08 -56.80 -11.14
N SER A 9 -11.27 -56.20 -11.07
CA SER A 9 -12.55 -56.79 -11.49
C SER A 9 -13.39 -55.90 -12.43
N LEU A 10 -12.85 -54.77 -12.91
CA LEU A 10 -13.54 -53.88 -13.84
C LEU A 10 -13.03 -54.15 -15.26
N SER A 11 -13.90 -54.71 -16.12
CA SER A 11 -13.56 -55.07 -17.51
C SER A 11 -13.91 -53.97 -18.52
N ASP A 12 -14.65 -52.95 -18.08
CA ASP A 12 -15.07 -51.82 -18.93
C ASP A 12 -14.09 -50.64 -18.83
N VAL A 13 -13.73 -50.07 -19.98
CA VAL A 13 -12.70 -49.03 -20.10
C VAL A 13 -13.19 -47.71 -19.49
N ASP A 14 -14.48 -47.41 -19.62
CA ASP A 14 -15.08 -46.20 -19.07
C ASP A 14 -15.16 -46.24 -17.53
N GLU A 15 -15.39 -47.41 -16.95
CA GLU A 15 -15.37 -47.62 -15.50
C GLU A 15 -13.96 -47.41 -14.92
N LEU A 16 -12.91 -47.88 -15.61
CA LEU A 16 -11.52 -47.67 -15.22
C LEU A 16 -11.12 -46.19 -15.31
N ALA A 17 -11.52 -45.49 -16.37
CA ALA A 17 -11.28 -44.05 -16.51
C ALA A 17 -12.00 -43.25 -15.40
N THR A 18 -13.22 -43.65 -15.06
CA THR A 18 -13.99 -43.04 -13.97
C THR A 18 -13.33 -43.29 -12.61
N GLN A 19 -12.86 -44.51 -12.33
CA GLN A 19 -12.13 -44.83 -11.10
C GLN A 19 -10.83 -44.01 -10.99
N TYR A 20 -10.08 -43.89 -12.08
CA TYR A 20 -8.86 -43.08 -12.11
C TYR A 20 -9.15 -41.61 -11.79
N ASN A 21 -10.09 -40.99 -12.50
CA ASN A 21 -10.42 -39.58 -12.35
C ASN A 21 -10.98 -39.25 -10.95
N THR A 22 -11.84 -40.11 -10.41
CA THR A 22 -12.39 -39.94 -9.06
C THR A 22 -11.32 -40.09 -7.98
N THR A 23 -10.44 -41.07 -8.11
CA THR A 23 -9.32 -41.27 -7.18
C THR A 23 -8.37 -40.08 -7.21
N LEU A 24 -7.99 -39.63 -8.41
CA LEU A 24 -7.09 -38.49 -8.60
C LEU A 24 -7.69 -37.21 -8.03
N LYS A 25 -9.00 -36.98 -8.23
CA LYS A 25 -9.72 -35.87 -7.62
C LYS A 25 -9.73 -35.96 -6.09
N SER A 26 -10.03 -37.14 -5.52
CA SER A 26 -10.02 -37.33 -4.06
C SER A 26 -8.63 -37.10 -3.44
N LEU A 27 -7.58 -37.48 -4.15
CA LEU A 27 -6.19 -37.27 -3.73
C LEU A 27 -5.83 -35.79 -3.80
N LEU A 28 -6.27 -35.10 -4.87
CA LEU A 28 -6.10 -33.68 -5.05
C LEU A 28 -6.82 -32.91 -3.94
N ASP A 29 -8.08 -33.23 -3.65
CA ASP A 29 -8.85 -32.58 -2.58
C ASP A 29 -8.23 -32.84 -1.19
N LYS A 30 -7.64 -34.02 -0.97
CA LYS A 30 -6.95 -34.37 0.28
C LYS A 30 -5.63 -33.62 0.47
N HIS A 31 -4.83 -33.49 -0.59
CA HIS A 31 -3.48 -32.95 -0.51
C HIS A 31 -3.38 -31.47 -0.91
N ALA A 32 -4.36 -30.95 -1.64
CA ALA A 32 -4.45 -29.60 -2.15
C ALA A 32 -5.92 -29.15 -2.19
N PRO A 33 -6.60 -29.05 -1.02
CA PRO A 33 -7.97 -28.58 -0.97
C PRO A 33 -8.09 -27.19 -1.59
N GLU A 34 -9.20 -26.93 -2.27
CA GLU A 34 -9.49 -25.61 -2.80
C GLU A 34 -9.58 -24.60 -1.65
N THR A 35 -8.63 -23.67 -1.61
CA THR A 35 -8.64 -22.56 -0.64
C THR A 35 -9.03 -21.28 -1.35
N GLU A 36 -10.11 -20.64 -0.91
CA GLU A 36 -10.41 -19.27 -1.33
C GLU A 36 -9.36 -18.31 -0.78
N LYS A 37 -8.69 -17.58 -1.67
CA LYS A 37 -7.77 -16.48 -1.30
C LYS A 37 -8.44 -15.16 -1.63
N ARG A 38 -8.50 -14.27 -0.63
CA ARG A 38 -8.96 -12.89 -0.85
C ARG A 38 -7.94 -12.13 -1.72
N VAL A 39 -8.24 -11.97 -3.00
CA VAL A 39 -7.47 -11.12 -3.91
C VAL A 39 -7.96 -9.68 -3.77
N THR A 40 -7.17 -8.82 -3.13
CA THR A 40 -7.43 -7.37 -3.16
C THR A 40 -7.11 -6.82 -4.55
N HIS A 41 -8.14 -6.55 -5.36
CA HIS A 41 -7.99 -5.71 -6.55
C HIS A 41 -7.55 -4.32 -6.13
N ARG A 42 -6.33 -3.94 -6.54
CA ARG A 42 -5.83 -2.58 -6.39
C ARG A 42 -6.02 -1.90 -7.74
N PRO A 43 -6.96 -0.95 -7.87
CA PRO A 43 -7.13 -0.25 -9.13
C PRO A 43 -5.81 0.43 -9.49
N ASP A 44 -5.46 0.38 -10.77
CA ASP A 44 -4.26 1.07 -11.22
C ASP A 44 -4.44 2.57 -10.98
N THR A 45 -3.50 3.15 -10.25
CA THR A 45 -3.58 4.56 -9.92
C THR A 45 -3.14 5.35 -11.13
N SER A 46 -4.09 5.96 -11.85
CA SER A 46 -3.85 6.70 -13.10
C SER A 46 -2.74 7.78 -13.03
N TRP A 47 -2.40 8.28 -11.83
CA TRP A 47 -1.29 9.23 -11.64
C TRP A 47 0.10 8.58 -11.61
N PHE A 48 0.22 7.26 -11.46
CA PHE A 48 1.49 6.56 -11.35
C PHE A 48 2.01 6.17 -12.74
N SER A 49 2.31 7.17 -13.55
CA SER A 49 2.76 7.03 -14.94
C SER A 49 4.12 6.33 -15.06
N GLU A 50 4.44 5.86 -16.26
CA GLU A 50 5.74 5.22 -16.56
C GLU A 50 6.93 6.12 -16.17
N ASP A 51 6.81 7.44 -16.32
CA ASP A 51 7.84 8.40 -15.90
C ASP A 51 8.13 8.30 -14.38
N VAL A 52 7.09 8.15 -13.57
CA VAL A 52 7.23 7.98 -12.11
C VAL A 52 7.83 6.61 -11.80
N HIS A 53 7.49 5.57 -12.57
CA HIS A 53 8.11 4.25 -12.48
C HIS A 53 9.60 4.30 -12.80
N GLU A 54 10.00 5.01 -13.84
CA GLU A 54 11.39 5.16 -14.25
C GLU A 54 12.22 5.85 -13.15
N GLU A 55 11.73 6.96 -12.61
CA GLU A 55 12.42 7.66 -11.50
C GLU A 55 12.50 6.79 -10.24
N LYS A 56 11.48 5.96 -9.97
CA LYS A 56 11.54 4.97 -8.88
C LYS A 56 12.62 3.93 -9.11
N ARG A 57 12.77 3.42 -10.34
CA ARG A 57 13.82 2.46 -10.72
C ARG A 57 15.21 3.07 -10.51
N LYS A 58 15.44 4.30 -11.00
CA LYS A 58 16.70 5.05 -10.80
C LYS A 58 17.03 5.24 -9.32
N LYS A 59 16.04 5.62 -8.51
CA LYS A 59 16.20 5.76 -7.04
C LYS A 59 16.59 4.43 -6.38
N HIS A 60 15.91 3.31 -6.68
CA HIS A 60 16.26 2.01 -6.11
C HIS A 60 17.63 1.51 -6.56
N HIS A 61 18.02 1.78 -7.81
CA HIS A 61 19.36 1.47 -8.30
C HIS A 61 20.42 2.23 -7.47
N ALA A 62 20.30 3.55 -7.36
CA ALA A 62 21.22 4.37 -6.59
C ALA A 62 21.27 3.97 -5.10
N GLU A 63 20.12 3.61 -4.51
CA GLU A 63 20.04 3.09 -3.14
C GLU A 63 20.82 1.79 -2.96
N ARG A 64 20.66 0.83 -3.89
CA ARG A 64 21.40 -0.45 -3.84
C ARG A 64 22.91 -0.23 -3.96
N VAL A 65 23.34 0.62 -4.89
CA VAL A 65 24.74 0.98 -5.07
C VAL A 65 25.32 1.61 -3.80
N TRP A 66 24.63 2.59 -3.20
CA TRP A 66 25.09 3.22 -1.95
C TRP A 66 25.12 2.25 -0.76
N ARG A 67 24.10 1.38 -0.61
CA ARG A 67 24.08 0.39 0.47
C ARG A 67 25.24 -0.60 0.41
N HIS A 68 25.72 -0.92 -0.80
CA HIS A 68 26.85 -1.81 -1.03
C HIS A 68 28.20 -1.10 -0.86
N THR A 69 28.40 0.03 -1.53
CA THR A 69 29.69 0.75 -1.59
C THR A 69 29.96 1.63 -0.36
N ARG A 70 28.92 2.17 0.28
CA ARG A 70 28.97 3.13 1.39
C ARG A 70 29.77 4.42 1.13
N LEU A 71 30.11 4.73 -0.12
CA LEU A 71 30.80 5.96 -0.50
C LEU A 71 29.88 7.18 -0.46
N GLU A 72 30.42 8.34 -0.07
CA GLU A 72 29.66 9.60 0.01
C GLU A 72 29.15 10.06 -1.36
N VAL A 73 29.93 9.87 -2.43
CA VAL A 73 29.50 10.19 -3.80
C VAL A 73 28.23 9.41 -4.17
N HIS A 74 28.16 8.13 -3.83
CA HIS A 74 26.96 7.33 -4.05
C HIS A 74 25.79 7.73 -3.14
N ARG A 75 26.08 8.18 -1.91
CA ARG A 75 25.06 8.77 -1.03
C ARG A 75 24.45 10.04 -1.63
N GLN A 76 25.27 10.92 -2.20
CA GLN A 76 24.83 12.13 -2.89
C GLN A 76 23.99 11.78 -4.13
N LEU A 77 24.42 10.80 -4.93
CA LEU A 77 23.65 10.29 -6.06
C LEU A 77 22.28 9.74 -5.63
N TYR A 78 22.23 8.96 -4.54
CA TYR A 78 20.98 8.49 -3.96
C TYR A 78 20.09 9.64 -3.49
N ARG A 79 20.65 10.64 -2.78
CA ARG A 79 19.91 11.83 -2.33
C ARG A 79 19.29 12.57 -3.52
N SER A 80 20.06 12.80 -4.58
CA SER A 80 19.60 13.45 -5.79
C SER A 80 18.51 12.65 -6.50
N ALA A 81 18.68 11.32 -6.66
CA ALA A 81 17.67 10.44 -7.24
C ALA A 81 16.38 10.38 -6.40
N ARG A 82 16.50 10.36 -5.06
CA ARG A 82 15.37 10.42 -4.14
C ARG A 82 14.59 11.72 -4.28
N ASN A 83 15.28 12.85 -4.38
CA ASN A 83 14.64 14.15 -4.54
C ASN A 83 13.92 14.26 -5.90
N ARG A 84 14.54 13.76 -6.99
CA ARG A 84 13.88 13.66 -8.31
C ARG A 84 12.62 12.82 -8.27
N TYR A 85 12.69 11.62 -7.69
CA TYR A 85 11.52 10.75 -7.51
C TYR A 85 10.41 11.43 -6.70
N ASN A 86 10.75 12.07 -5.57
CA ASN A 86 9.76 12.79 -4.77
C ASN A 86 9.11 13.95 -5.53
N LYS A 87 9.88 14.67 -6.36
CA LYS A 87 9.36 15.73 -7.24
C LYS A 87 8.41 15.16 -8.30
N ALA A 88 8.78 14.08 -8.97
CA ALA A 88 7.94 13.42 -9.97
C ALA A 88 6.62 12.94 -9.37
N VAL A 89 6.67 12.29 -8.20
CA VAL A 89 5.46 11.86 -7.47
C VAL A 89 4.58 13.05 -7.09
N LYS A 90 5.17 14.17 -6.64
CA LYS A 90 4.42 15.37 -6.28
C LYS A 90 3.74 15.98 -7.52
N SER A 91 4.45 16.09 -8.64
CA SER A 91 3.91 16.59 -9.91
C SER A 91 2.75 15.72 -10.37
N ALA A 92 2.98 14.42 -10.56
CA ALA A 92 1.99 13.52 -11.12
C ALA A 92 0.70 13.45 -10.28
N LYS A 93 0.81 13.51 -8.94
CA LYS A 93 -0.36 13.64 -8.05
C LYS A 93 -1.10 14.96 -8.25
N SER A 94 -0.37 16.07 -8.38
CA SER A 94 -0.97 17.39 -8.62
C SER A 94 -1.69 17.41 -9.96
N ASP A 95 -1.04 16.94 -11.02
CA ASP A 95 -1.57 16.89 -12.38
C ASP A 95 -2.85 16.04 -12.44
N PHE A 96 -2.85 14.89 -11.76
CA PHE A 96 -4.03 14.05 -11.64
C PHE A 96 -5.20 14.75 -10.93
N ILE A 97 -4.94 15.43 -9.80
CA ILE A 97 -5.99 16.16 -9.08
C ILE A 97 -6.53 17.28 -9.95
N VAL A 98 -5.67 18.06 -10.60
CA VAL A 98 -6.06 19.17 -11.48
C VAL A 98 -6.89 18.65 -12.65
N ASN A 99 -6.44 17.61 -13.35
CA ASN A 99 -7.17 17.03 -14.48
C ASN A 99 -8.52 16.42 -14.03
N SER A 100 -8.53 15.74 -12.88
CA SER A 100 -9.76 15.21 -12.29
C SER A 100 -10.73 16.33 -11.90
N LEU A 101 -10.23 17.50 -11.51
CA LEU A 101 -11.06 18.64 -11.15
C LEU A 101 -11.64 19.33 -12.39
N SER A 102 -10.82 19.55 -13.42
CA SER A 102 -11.22 20.17 -14.68
C SER A 102 -12.30 19.38 -15.43
N THR A 103 -12.35 18.07 -15.22
CA THR A 103 -13.31 17.16 -15.86
C THR A 103 -14.54 16.85 -15.00
N SER A 104 -14.63 17.40 -13.78
CA SER A 104 -15.69 17.09 -12.81
C SER A 104 -16.94 17.99 -12.92
N ASP A 105 -18.09 17.45 -12.49
CA ASP A 105 -19.35 18.20 -12.28
C ASP A 105 -19.14 19.34 -11.26
N PRO A 106 -19.64 20.57 -11.53
CA PRO A 106 -19.69 21.69 -10.58
C PRO A 106 -20.07 21.30 -9.15
N ARG A 107 -21.02 20.38 -8.93
CA ARG A 107 -21.41 19.95 -7.58
C ARG A 107 -20.25 19.28 -6.82
N ARG A 108 -19.47 18.46 -7.51
CA ARG A 108 -18.29 17.77 -6.94
C ARG A 108 -17.20 18.78 -6.61
N LEU A 109 -16.98 19.75 -7.50
CA LEU A 109 -16.05 20.87 -7.28
C LEU A 109 -16.41 21.66 -6.01
N TYR A 110 -17.67 22.10 -5.87
CA TYR A 110 -18.12 22.81 -4.67
C TYR A 110 -17.95 21.99 -3.39
N SER A 111 -18.27 20.69 -3.44
CA SER A 111 -18.06 19.79 -2.30
C SER A 111 -16.58 19.70 -1.90
N ILE A 112 -15.67 19.58 -2.86
CA ILE A 112 -14.23 19.55 -2.60
C ILE A 112 -13.76 20.86 -1.97
N VAL A 113 -14.15 22.01 -2.53
CA VAL A 113 -13.77 23.33 -2.02
C VAL A 113 -14.29 23.53 -0.59
N ASN A 114 -15.55 23.17 -0.31
CA ASN A 114 -16.12 23.28 1.03
C ASN A 114 -15.35 22.40 2.04
N ASN A 115 -15.02 21.17 1.67
CA ASN A 115 -14.21 20.30 2.52
C ASN A 115 -12.83 20.91 2.80
N LEU A 116 -12.14 21.45 1.79
CA LEU A 116 -10.84 22.11 1.97
C LEU A 116 -10.94 23.32 2.89
N LEU A 117 -11.98 24.14 2.74
CA LEU A 117 -12.20 25.32 3.59
C LEU A 117 -12.36 24.93 5.06
N VAL A 118 -13.14 23.88 5.35
CA VAL A 118 -13.30 23.35 6.71
C VAL A 118 -11.95 22.91 7.30
N MET A 119 -11.13 22.18 6.52
CA MET A 119 -9.81 21.74 6.98
C MET A 119 -8.89 22.92 7.30
N VAL A 120 -8.84 23.93 6.42
CA VAL A 120 -8.04 25.14 6.61
C VAL A 120 -8.49 25.90 7.87
N ASN A 121 -9.80 26.05 8.06
CA ASN A 121 -10.36 26.70 9.25
C ASN A 121 -9.94 25.98 10.54
N ILE A 122 -10.01 24.65 10.58
CA ILE A 122 -9.59 23.87 11.75
C ILE A 122 -8.10 24.10 12.05
N ILE A 123 -7.25 24.10 11.02
CA ILE A 123 -5.80 24.31 11.18
C ILE A 123 -5.53 25.73 11.69
N ASN A 124 -6.13 26.74 11.08
CA ASN A 124 -5.93 28.13 11.46
C ASN A 124 -6.39 28.40 12.90
N ILE A 125 -7.55 27.85 13.31
CA ILE A 125 -8.04 27.95 14.69
C ILE A 125 -7.08 27.24 15.65
N SER A 126 -6.60 26.05 15.29
CA SER A 126 -5.63 25.31 16.12
C SER A 126 -4.32 26.08 16.31
N LEU A 127 -3.79 26.71 15.25
CA LEU A 127 -2.60 27.54 15.31
C LEU A 127 -2.83 28.82 16.13
N ALA A 128 -3.96 29.50 15.93
CA ALA A 128 -4.29 30.74 16.65
C ALA A 128 -4.52 30.51 18.16
N THR A 129 -5.12 29.37 18.51
CA THR A 129 -5.40 29.01 19.91
C THR A 129 -4.26 28.26 20.60
N GLY A 130 -3.30 27.72 19.83
CA GLY A 130 -2.25 26.84 20.35
C GLY A 130 -2.76 25.47 20.82
N ILE A 131 -3.99 25.09 20.48
CA ILE A 131 -4.64 23.86 20.95
C ILE A 131 -4.76 22.84 19.81
N VAL A 132 -4.21 21.64 20.03
CA VAL A 132 -4.43 20.49 19.13
C VAL A 132 -5.65 19.69 19.62
N PRO A 133 -6.69 19.51 18.80
CA PRO A 133 -7.88 18.72 19.17
C PRO A 133 -7.54 17.33 19.70
N THR A 134 -8.23 16.88 20.75
CA THR A 134 -8.01 15.54 21.33
C THR A 134 -8.29 14.42 20.34
N SER A 135 -9.25 14.62 19.43
CA SER A 135 -9.56 13.69 18.34
C SER A 135 -8.38 13.47 17.39
N PHE A 136 -7.48 14.45 17.24
CA PHE A 136 -6.31 14.33 16.36
C PHE A 136 -5.22 13.47 16.99
N LYS A 137 -5.18 13.41 18.33
CA LYS A 137 -4.22 12.58 19.09
C LYS A 137 -4.61 11.09 19.13
N ARG A 138 -5.82 10.75 18.66
CA ARG A 138 -6.32 9.37 18.66
C ARG A 138 -5.99 8.68 17.33
N ALA A 139 -5.30 7.54 17.41
CA ALA A 139 -4.98 6.72 16.25
C ALA A 139 -5.79 5.41 16.26
N VAL A 140 -6.20 4.95 15.08
CA VAL A 140 -6.69 3.58 14.91
C VAL A 140 -5.48 2.66 14.78
N VAL A 141 -5.31 1.72 15.70
CA VAL A 141 -4.18 0.78 15.67
C VAL A 141 -4.53 -0.39 14.76
N GLN A 142 -3.80 -0.52 13.66
CA GLN A 142 -3.93 -1.64 12.75
C GLN A 142 -2.76 -2.63 12.97
N PRO A 143 -3.04 -3.86 13.43
CA PRO A 143 -2.01 -4.88 13.56
C PRO A 143 -1.60 -5.38 12.17
N LEU A 144 -0.31 -5.27 11.85
CA LEU A 144 0.26 -5.75 10.58
C LEU A 144 1.29 -6.86 10.82
N ILE A 145 1.15 -8.00 10.14
CA ILE A 145 2.12 -9.11 10.25
C ILE A 145 3.53 -8.65 9.81
N LYS A 146 4.54 -8.97 10.63
CA LYS A 146 5.94 -8.55 10.43
C LYS A 146 6.57 -9.09 9.15
N LYS A 147 6.30 -10.34 8.80
CA LYS A 147 6.87 -11.07 7.65
C LYS A 147 5.86 -12.10 7.15
N ALA A 148 5.83 -12.31 5.83
CA ALA A 148 5.01 -13.36 5.24
C ALA A 148 5.39 -14.74 5.80
N GLY A 149 4.39 -15.59 6.07
CA GLY A 149 4.59 -16.96 6.59
C GLY A 149 4.72 -17.07 8.11
N LEU A 150 4.62 -15.96 8.87
CA LEU A 150 4.53 -16.02 10.33
C LEU A 150 3.12 -16.42 10.78
N ASP A 151 3.05 -17.17 11.88
CA ASP A 151 1.80 -17.61 12.50
C ASP A 151 0.90 -16.41 12.89
N PRO A 152 -0.31 -16.28 12.31
CA PRO A 152 -1.26 -15.21 12.65
C PRO A 152 -1.87 -15.32 14.05
N SER A 153 -1.79 -16.49 14.71
CA SER A 153 -2.35 -16.67 16.06
C SER A 153 -1.44 -16.11 17.16
N ALA A 154 -0.15 -15.90 16.89
CA ALA A 154 0.80 -15.35 17.86
C ALA A 154 0.91 -13.82 17.77
N CYS A 155 0.40 -13.09 18.77
CA CYS A 155 0.38 -11.61 18.79
C CYS A 155 1.78 -10.96 18.61
N LYS A 156 2.86 -11.62 19.06
CA LYS A 156 4.25 -11.14 18.89
C LYS A 156 4.67 -10.95 17.41
N ASN A 157 3.95 -11.59 16.49
CA ASN A 157 4.23 -11.54 15.05
C ASN A 157 3.68 -10.27 14.38
N PHE A 158 2.90 -9.45 15.07
CA PHE A 158 2.35 -8.21 14.54
C PHE A 158 3.19 -6.98 14.92
N ARG A 159 3.11 -5.94 14.09
CA ARG A 159 3.53 -4.57 14.38
C ARG A 159 2.27 -3.73 14.60
N PRO A 160 2.16 -2.94 15.68
CA PRO A 160 1.10 -1.96 15.79
C PRO A 160 1.41 -0.78 14.86
N VAL A 161 0.54 -0.54 13.87
CA VAL A 161 0.63 0.64 12.99
C VAL A 161 -0.43 1.64 13.43
N SER A 162 0.00 2.82 13.87
CA SER A 162 -0.89 3.90 14.31
C SER A 162 -1.39 4.72 13.12
N ASN A 163 -2.66 4.53 12.75
CA ASN A 163 -3.32 5.30 11.70
C ASN A 163 -3.98 6.56 12.28
N LEU A 164 -3.21 7.65 12.34
CA LEU A 164 -3.70 8.97 12.73
C LEU A 164 -4.61 9.59 11.66
N PRO A 165 -5.60 10.43 12.04
CA PRO A 165 -6.42 11.19 11.10
C PRO A 165 -5.56 12.03 10.15
N PHE A 166 -5.98 12.12 8.89
CA PHE A 166 -5.27 12.90 7.87
C PHE A 166 -5.01 14.35 8.30
N ILE A 167 -6.01 15.01 8.91
CA ILE A 167 -5.90 16.40 9.37
C ILE A 167 -4.85 16.58 10.48
N SER A 168 -4.67 15.59 11.37
CA SER A 168 -3.59 15.62 12.37
C SER A 168 -2.23 15.70 11.71
N LYS A 169 -1.98 14.81 10.74
CA LYS A 169 -0.71 14.75 10.00
C LYS A 169 -0.49 16.03 9.17
N LEU A 170 -1.56 16.62 8.65
CA LEU A 170 -1.51 17.87 7.91
C LEU A 170 -1.11 19.04 8.82
N LEU A 171 -1.73 19.17 10.00
CA LEU A 171 -1.39 20.18 11.00
C LEU A 171 0.07 20.04 11.44
N GLU A 172 0.50 18.84 11.81
CA GLU A 172 1.90 18.56 12.19
C GLU A 172 2.88 18.99 11.10
N ARG A 173 2.58 18.70 9.83
CA ARG A 173 3.42 19.09 8.71
C ARG A 173 3.50 20.60 8.54
N ILE A 174 2.38 21.31 8.63
CA ILE A 174 2.35 22.78 8.51
C ILE A 174 3.16 23.43 9.64
N VAL A 175 2.97 22.97 10.88
CA VAL A 175 3.73 23.44 12.03
C VAL A 175 5.23 23.18 11.83
N ALA A 176 5.60 21.98 11.39
CA ALA A 176 7.00 21.64 11.13
C ALA A 176 7.61 22.53 10.03
N GLU A 177 6.89 22.79 8.94
CA GLU A 177 7.34 23.68 7.86
C GLU A 177 7.53 25.12 8.38
N GLN A 178 6.59 25.65 9.16
CA GLN A 178 6.69 27.00 9.76
C GLN A 178 7.85 27.11 10.77
N LEU A 179 8.03 26.11 11.63
CA LEU A 179 9.12 26.08 12.61
C LEU A 179 10.48 26.02 11.92
N VAL A 180 10.63 25.16 10.91
CA VAL A 180 11.88 25.08 10.14
C VAL A 180 12.17 26.43 9.48
N GLN A 181 11.17 27.08 8.87
CA GLN A 181 11.35 28.40 8.27
C GLN A 181 11.75 29.47 9.28
N HIS A 182 11.23 29.42 10.51
CA HIS A 182 11.57 30.38 11.56
C HIS A 182 12.96 30.15 12.18
N LEU A 183 13.43 28.90 12.16
CA LEU A 183 14.73 28.49 12.73
C LEU A 183 15.88 28.45 11.70
N SER A 184 15.58 28.65 10.42
CA SER A 184 16.57 28.71 9.32
C SER A 184 17.07 30.13 9.11
#